data_AF-A0A2E9IJH0-F1
#
_entry.id   AF-A0A2E9IJH0-F1
#
_cell.length_a   1.000
_cell.length_b   1.000
_cell.length_c   1.000
_cell.angle_alpha   90.00
_cell.angle_beta   90.00
_cell.angle_gamma   90.00
#
_symmetry.space_group_name_H-M   'P 1'
#
loop_
_entity.id
_entity.type
_entity.pdbx_description
1 polymer ?
#
loop_
_entity_poly.entity_id
_entity_poly.type
_entity_poly.pdbx_seq_one_letter_code
_entity_poly.pdbx_strand_id
1 'polypeptide(L)'
;AEVVTRFVITPVRTGPAIQVPTTADLFANIRGELFWTGVLGVIPSFAIPIARGMGGYAVTGWVNLLFGGLCAGFVTGAFWRPKRPTVMFEDGERVTP
;
A
#
# COMPACT_ATOMS: atom_id res chain seq x y z
N ALA A 1 -22.14 -32.86 24.07
CA ALA A 1 -21.23 -31.75 23.79
C ALA A 1 -19.83 -32.32 23.76
N GLU A 2 -19.16 -32.27 22.62
CA GLU A 2 -17.81 -32.82 22.44
C GLU A 2 -16.78 -31.75 22.79
N VAL A 3 -15.98 -32.00 23.82
CA VAL A 3 -14.93 -31.07 24.28
C VAL A 3 -13.63 -31.48 23.60
N VAL A 4 -13.15 -30.66 22.66
CA VAL A 4 -11.85 -30.86 22.02
C VAL A 4 -10.80 -30.06 22.78
N THR A 5 -9.94 -30.76 23.53
CA THR A 5 -8.76 -30.18 24.17
C THR A 5 -7.56 -30.22 23.23
N ARG A 6 -7.10 -29.04 22.78
CA ARG A 6 -5.84 -28.90 22.04
C ARG A 6 -4.71 -28.55 23.00
N PHE A 7 -3.82 -29.50 23.27
CA PHE A 7 -2.56 -29.22 23.95
C PHE A 7 -1.62 -28.49 23.01
N VAL A 8 -1.23 -27.27 23.37
CA VAL A 8 -0.20 -26.50 22.68
C VAL A 8 1.00 -26.43 23.62
N ILE A 9 2.08 -27.13 23.26
CA ILE A 9 3.35 -27.07 23.97
C ILE A 9 4.15 -25.93 23.34
N THR A 10 4.37 -24.85 24.09
CA THR A 10 5.20 -23.73 23.66
C THR A 10 6.49 -23.73 24.49
N PRO A 11 7.68 -23.58 23.88
CA PRO A 11 8.93 -23.51 24.63
C PRO A 11 8.93 -22.32 25.60
N VAL A 12 9.53 -22.52 26.78
CA VAL A 12 9.70 -21.46 27.79
C VAL A 12 10.68 -20.42 27.24
N ARG A 13 10.18 -19.23 26.88
CA ARG A 13 10.98 -18.14 26.31
C ARG A 13 11.77 -17.43 27.41
N THR A 14 13.09 -17.39 27.29
CA THR A 14 14.01 -16.71 28.22
C THR A 14 14.42 -15.30 27.76
N GLY A 15 14.09 -14.92 26.53
CA GLY A 15 14.41 -13.61 25.95
C GLY A 15 13.31 -12.55 26.16
N PRO A 16 13.62 -11.26 25.91
CA PRO A 16 12.62 -10.19 25.91
C PRO A 16 11.50 -10.51 24.92
N ALA A 17 10.25 -10.26 25.31
CA ALA A 17 9.10 -10.48 24.44
C ALA A 17 9.21 -9.62 23.18
N ILE A 18 9.33 -10.25 22.01
CA ILE A 18 9.21 -9.54 20.73
C ILE A 18 7.78 -9.06 20.60
N GLN A 19 7.60 -7.75 20.65
CA GLN A 19 6.31 -7.10 20.45
C GLN A 19 6.18 -6.68 19.00
N VAL A 20 4.99 -6.84 18.44
CA VAL A 20 4.65 -6.19 17.17
C VAL A 20 4.80 -4.68 17.35
N PRO A 21 5.33 -3.94 16.36
CA PRO A 21 5.38 -2.49 16.43
C PRO A 21 3.98 -1.93 16.71
N THR A 22 3.84 -1.17 17.80
CA THR A 22 2.56 -0.66 18.28
C THR A 22 1.92 0.35 17.32
N THR A 23 2.73 0.93 16.44
CA THR A 23 2.32 1.96 15.49
C THR A 23 2.66 1.52 14.07
N ALA A 24 1.63 1.46 13.22
CA ALA A 24 1.84 1.37 11.79
C ALA A 24 2.37 2.70 11.26
N ASP A 25 3.43 2.68 10.46
CA ASP A 25 3.96 3.88 9.80
C ASP A 25 2.97 4.42 8.75
N LEU A 26 2.00 5.22 9.21
CA LEU A 26 0.96 5.84 8.38
C LEU A 26 1.60 6.72 7.31
N PHE A 27 2.62 7.49 7.68
CA PHE A 27 3.31 8.40 6.78
C PHE A 27 4.04 7.67 5.65
N ALA A 28 4.71 6.56 5.97
CA ALA A 28 5.37 5.72 4.97
C ALA A 28 4.34 5.12 3.99
N ASN A 29 3.15 4.76 4.49
CA ASN A 29 2.09 4.24 3.62
C ASN A 29 1.48 5.31 2.70
N ILE A 30 1.14 6.48 3.25
CA ILE A 30 0.56 7.59 2.48
C ILE A 30 1.53 8.02 1.38
N ARG A 31 2.84 8.07 1.67
CA ARG A 31 3.85 8.41 0.66
C ARG A 31 3.90 7.39 -0.48
N GLY A 32 3.82 6.10 -0.16
CA GLY A 32 3.77 5.03 -1.17
C GLY A 32 2.51 5.14 -2.05
N GLU A 33 1.35 5.34 -1.42
CA GLU A 33 0.07 5.49 -2.13
C GLU A 33 0.05 6.75 -3.01
N LEU A 34 0.58 7.88 -2.53
CA LEU A 34 0.66 9.12 -3.32
C LEU A 34 1.60 8.98 -4.52
N PHE A 35 2.74 8.31 -4.36
CA PHE A 35 3.67 8.04 -5.45
C PHE A 35 3.02 7.21 -6.55
N TRP A 36 2.38 6.09 -6.20
CA TRP A 36 1.72 5.22 -7.18
C TRP A 36 0.48 5.86 -7.81
N THR A 37 -0.30 6.63 -7.07
CA THR A 37 -1.44 7.39 -7.61
C THR A 37 -0.96 8.45 -8.61
N GLY A 38 0.17 9.10 -8.34
CA GLY A 38 0.81 10.03 -9.25
C GLY A 38 1.27 9.34 -10.55
N VAL A 39 2.05 8.25 -10.41
CA VAL A 39 2.66 7.56 -11.56
C VAL A 39 1.64 6.82 -12.41
N LEU A 40 0.68 6.10 -11.81
CA LEU A 40 -0.30 5.30 -12.53
C LEU A 40 -1.59 6.04 -12.88
N GLY A 41 -1.87 7.16 -12.21
CA GLY A 41 -3.11 7.92 -12.40
C GLY A 41 -2.88 9.28 -13.03
N VAL A 42 -2.14 10.13 -12.33
CA VAL A 42 -1.93 11.53 -12.74
C VAL A 42 -1.13 11.60 -14.04
N ILE A 43 0.04 10.97 -14.13
CA ILE A 43 0.89 11.01 -15.34
C ILE A 43 0.15 10.58 -16.61
N PRO A 44 -0.52 9.41 -16.68
CA PRO A 44 -1.24 9.02 -17.89
C PRO A 44 -2.42 9.95 -18.21
N SER A 45 -3.06 10.53 -17.20
CA SER A 45 -4.14 11.51 -17.42
C SER A 45 -3.66 12.77 -18.12
N PHE A 46 -2.44 13.24 -17.83
CA PHE A 46 -1.82 14.36 -18.54
C PHE A 46 -1.18 13.93 -19.87
N ALA A 47 -0.70 12.68 -20.00
CA ALA A 47 -0.06 12.19 -21.22
C ALA A 47 -1.03 12.10 -22.41
N ILE A 48 -2.29 11.68 -22.18
CA ILE A 48 -3.28 11.51 -23.25
C ILE A 48 -3.58 12.82 -24.02
N PRO A 49 -3.93 13.95 -23.38
CA PRO A 49 -4.17 15.21 -24.09
C PRO A 49 -2.93 15.74 -24.80
N ILE A 50 -1.76 15.59 -24.19
CA ILE A 50 -0.48 16.04 -24.77
C ILE A 50 -0.17 15.23 -26.04
N ALA A 51 -0.30 13.90 -25.99
CA ALA A 51 -0.12 13.02 -27.14
C ALA A 51 -1.16 13.27 -28.25
N ARG A 52 -2.36 13.73 -27.89
CA ARG A 52 -3.45 14.06 -28.84
C ARG A 52 -3.40 15.49 -29.39
N GLY A 53 -2.37 16.27 -29.08
CA GLY A 53 -2.22 17.63 -29.57
C GLY A 53 -3.14 18.67 -28.90
N MET A 54 -3.84 18.29 -27.83
CA MET A 54 -4.71 19.17 -27.03
C MET A 54 -3.93 19.81 -25.86
N GLY A 55 -2.71 20.28 -26.11
CA GLY A 55 -1.85 20.88 -25.08
C GLY A 55 -2.49 22.08 -24.37
N GLY A 56 -3.32 22.86 -25.07
CA GLY A 56 -4.07 23.97 -24.48
C GLY A 56 -5.03 23.53 -23.37
N TYR A 57 -5.67 22.36 -23.49
CA TYR A 57 -6.57 21.82 -22.47
C TYR A 57 -5.82 21.32 -21.23
N ALA A 58 -4.56 20.90 -21.39
CA ALA A 58 -3.70 20.55 -20.27
C ALA A 58 -3.32 21.75 -19.40
N VAL A 59 -3.43 22.97 -19.92
CA VAL A 59 -3.12 24.22 -19.18
C VAL A 59 -4.39 24.90 -18.66
N THR A 60 -5.48 24.91 -19.44
CA THR A 60 -6.75 25.54 -19.05
C THR A 60 -7.65 24.63 -18.22
N GLY A 61 -7.61 23.31 -18.45
CA GLY A 61 -8.46 22.29 -17.83
C GLY A 61 -7.72 21.33 -16.90
N TRP A 62 -6.53 21.70 -16.44
CA TRP A 62 -5.63 20.83 -15.67
C TRP A 62 -6.27 20.24 -14.39
N VAL A 63 -7.20 20.96 -13.75
CA VAL A 63 -7.92 20.48 -12.55
C VAL A 63 -8.75 19.24 -12.87
N ASN A 64 -9.41 19.21 -14.02
CA ASN A 64 -10.27 18.09 -14.42
C ASN A 64 -9.42 16.84 -14.74
N LEU A 65 -8.26 17.06 -15.35
CA LEU A 65 -7.26 16.03 -15.64
C LEU A 65 -6.60 15.48 -14.38
N LEU A 66 -6.32 16.37 -13.41
CA LEU A 66 -5.78 16.00 -12.11
C LEU A 66 -6.79 15.16 -11.33
N PHE A 67 -8.06 15.57 -11.28
CA PHE A 67 -9.10 14.80 -10.61
C PHE A 67 -9.33 13.45 -11.28
N GLY A 68 -9.39 13.42 -12.62
CA GLY A 68 -9.45 12.17 -13.38
C GLY A 68 -8.28 11.24 -13.05
N GLY A 69 -7.07 11.80 -12.98
CA GLY A 69 -5.86 11.04 -12.64
C GLY A 69 -5.78 10.60 -11.18
N LEU A 70 -6.23 11.42 -10.24
CA LEU A 70 -6.31 11.03 -8.83
C LEU A 70 -7.33 9.92 -8.61
N CYS A 71 -8.52 10.02 -9.21
CA CYS A 71 -9.54 8.97 -9.15
C CYS A 71 -9.07 7.69 -9.82
N ALA A 72 -8.52 7.77 -11.04
CA ALA A 72 -7.99 6.62 -11.76
C ALA A 72 -6.81 5.97 -11.03
N GLY A 73 -5.90 6.78 -10.49
CA GLY A 73 -4.75 6.31 -9.72
C GLY A 73 -5.14 5.67 -8.39
N PHE A 74 -6.16 6.20 -7.70
CA PHE A 74 -6.67 5.63 -6.47
C PHE A 74 -7.36 4.29 -6.72
N VAL A 75 -8.24 4.19 -7.71
CA VAL A 75 -8.93 2.93 -8.07
C VAL A 75 -7.90 1.89 -8.54
N THR A 76 -6.97 2.28 -9.40
CA THR A 76 -5.91 1.38 -9.88
C THR A 76 -4.98 0.94 -8.74
N GLY A 77 -4.62 1.86 -7.85
CA GLY A 77 -3.79 1.57 -6.67
C GLY A 77 -4.49 0.68 -5.64
N ALA A 78 -5.83 0.79 -5.51
CA ALA A 78 -6.63 -0.08 -4.67
C ALA A 78 -6.69 -1.51 -5.22
N PHE A 79 -6.85 -1.66 -6.54
CA PHE A 79 -6.87 -2.98 -7.20
C PHE A 79 -5.48 -3.62 -7.34
N TRP A 80 -4.45 -2.84 -7.64
CA TRP A 80 -3.07 -3.30 -7.85
C TRP A 80 -2.16 -3.05 -6.64
N ARG A 81 -2.72 -2.96 -5.43
CA ARG A 81 -1.96 -2.64 -4.23
C ARG A 81 -0.75 -3.58 -4.06
N PRO A 82 0.50 -3.08 -4.09
CA PRO A 82 1.67 -3.91 -3.87
C PRO A 82 1.60 -4.57 -2.50
N LYS A 83 1.79 -5.90 -2.43
CA LYS A 83 1.83 -6.62 -1.15
C LYS A 83 2.95 -6.05 -0.29
N ARG A 84 2.59 -5.52 0.88
CA ARG A 84 3.54 -4.99 1.86
C ARG A 84 4.45 -6.12 2.36
N PRO A 85 5.72 -5.84 2.68
CA PRO A 85 6.53 -6.77 3.44
C PRO A 85 5.82 -7.03 4.76
N THR A 86 5.34 -8.27 4.92
CA THR A 86 4.73 -8.72 6.16
C THR A 86 5.87 -9.19 7.04
N VAL A 87 6.05 -8.58 8.21
CA VAL A 87 7.00 -9.07 9.19
C VAL A 87 6.45 -10.40 9.70
N MET A 88 7.05 -11.51 9.27
CA MET A 88 6.72 -12.82 9.80
C MET A 88 7.58 -13.06 11.05
N PHE A 89 6.92 -13.47 12.12
CA PHE A 89 7.58 -13.92 13.34
C PHE A 89 7.28 -15.41 13.46
N GLU A 90 8.32 -16.24 13.42
CA GLU A 90 8.23 -17.67 13.65
C GLU A 90 9.02 -17.96 14.92
N ASP A 91 8.39 -18.59 15.90
CA ASP A 91 8.98 -18.93 17.21
C ASP A 91 9.69 -17.81 18.00
N GLY A 92 9.37 -16.54 17.70
CA GLY A 92 10.04 -15.42 18.37
C GLY A 92 11.39 -15.08 17.76
N GLU A 93 11.64 -15.49 16.53
CA GLU A 93 12.71 -14.97 15.68
C GLU A 93 12.12 -14.20 14.50
N ARG A 94 12.84 -13.17 14.05
CA ARG A 94 12.43 -12.37 12.89
C ARG A 94 12.84 -13.12 11.63
N VAL A 95 11.94 -13.94 11.10
CA VAL A 95 12.13 -14.63 9.81
C VAL A 95 11.78 -13.62 8.72
N THR A 96 12.80 -12.92 8.22
CA THR A 96 12.65 -12.10 7.02
C THR A 96 12.84 -13.02 5.82
N PRO A 97 11.88 -13.15 4.88
CA PRO A 97 12.15 -13.82 3.61
C PRO A 97 13.15 -13.04 2.76
#